data_AF-A0A4R0DJ60-F1
#
_entry.id   AF-A0A4R0DJ60-F1
#
_cell.length_a   1.000
_cell.length_b   1.000
_cell.length_c   1.000
_cell.angle_alpha   90.00
_cell.angle_beta   90.00
_cell.angle_gamma   90.00
#
_symmetry.space_group_name_H-M   'P 1'
#
loop_
_entity.id
_entity.type
_entity.pdbx_description
1 polymer ?
#
loop_
_entity_poly.entity_id
_entity_poly.type
_entity_poly.pdbx_seq_one_letter_code
_entity_poly.pdbx_strand_id
1 'polypeptide(L)'
;MSSNILRLKLTVFAQRYWQDEESRPCRDTLISHIKRGWLSGKKIGTQWYVECTSWGAPLFYSTEVPKLELPSPPKTGNRIADRILAEI
;
A
#
# COMPACT_ATOMS: atom_id res chain seq x y z
N MET A 1 -26.48 -6.95 11.46
CA MET A 1 -26.21 -7.70 10.21
C MET A 1 -24.75 -8.12 10.24
N SER A 2 -24.48 -9.42 10.40
CA SER A 2 -23.12 -9.95 10.48
C SER A 2 -22.50 -9.87 9.09
N SER A 3 -21.76 -8.81 8.81
CA SER A 3 -20.96 -8.72 7.59
C SER A 3 -20.06 -9.97 7.54
N ASN A 4 -20.28 -10.85 6.57
CA ASN A 4 -19.46 -12.05 6.39
C ASN A 4 -18.08 -11.61 5.87
N ILE A 5 -17.23 -11.16 6.79
CA ILE A 5 -15.87 -10.74 6.50
C ILE A 5 -15.02 -11.99 6.31
N LEU A 6 -14.57 -12.21 5.09
CA LEU A 6 -13.62 -13.25 4.74
C LEU A 6 -12.21 -12.73 5.00
N ARG A 7 -11.36 -13.58 5.59
CA ARG A 7 -9.93 -13.27 5.77
C ARG A 7 -9.13 -14.06 4.75
N LEU A 8 -8.55 -13.37 3.78
CA LEU A 8 -7.73 -13.99 2.74
C LEU A 8 -6.26 -13.79 3.05
N LYS A 9 -5.44 -14.82 2.77
CA LYS A 9 -3.99 -14.67 2.75
C LYS A 9 -3.59 -13.71 1.64
N LEU A 10 -2.54 -12.92 1.86
CA LEU A 10 -2.05 -11.94 0.88
C LEU A 10 -1.80 -12.53 -0.50
N THR A 11 -1.25 -13.75 -0.58
CA THR A 11 -0.97 -14.44 -1.85
C THR A 11 -2.25 -14.76 -2.61
N VAL A 12 -3.27 -15.27 -1.92
CA VAL A 12 -4.58 -15.59 -2.49
C VAL A 12 -5.30 -14.32 -2.93
N PHE A 13 -5.23 -13.27 -2.11
CA PHE A 13 -5.78 -11.96 -2.46
C PHE A 13 -5.14 -11.41 -3.74
N ALA A 14 -3.80 -11.43 -3.83
CA ALA A 14 -3.06 -10.94 -4.99
C ALA A 14 -3.43 -11.70 -6.27
N GLN A 15 -3.60 -13.02 -6.19
CA GLN A 15 -4.00 -13.85 -7.33
C GLN A 15 -5.44 -13.62 -7.78
N ARG A 16 -6.36 -13.34 -6.84
CA ARG A 16 -7.77 -13.10 -7.17
C ARG A 16 -8.02 -11.70 -7.73
N TYR A 17 -7.31 -10.70 -7.20
CA TYR A 17 -7.55 -9.30 -7.56
C TYR A 17 -6.75 -8.89 -8.81
N TRP A 18 -5.56 -9.46 -9.04
CA TRP A 18 -4.77 -9.25 -10.26
C TRP A 18 -4.74 -10.52 -11.11
N GLN A 19 -5.41 -10.47 -12.26
CA GLN A 19 -5.37 -11.53 -13.28
C GLN A 19 -4.00 -11.60 -13.94
N ASP A 20 -3.40 -10.44 -14.24
CA ASP A 20 -2.07 -10.34 -14.81
C ASP A 20 -0.99 -10.51 -13.74
N GLU A 21 -0.05 -11.42 -13.99
CA GLU A 21 1.06 -11.70 -13.08
C GLU A 21 2.05 -10.54 -12.99
N GLU A 22 2.28 -9.82 -14.09
CA GLU A 22 3.22 -8.68 -14.14
C GLU A 22 2.72 -7.47 -13.33
N SER A 23 1.40 -7.28 -13.26
CA SER A 23 0.79 -6.18 -12.50
C SER A 23 0.56 -6.55 -11.02
N ARG A 24 0.85 -7.80 -10.63
CA ARG A 24 0.57 -8.30 -9.29
C ARG A 24 1.57 -7.71 -8.28
N PRO A 25 1.11 -6.98 -7.25
CA PRO A 25 2.00 -6.46 -6.22
C PRO A 25 2.61 -7.61 -5.40
N CYS A 26 3.89 -7.45 -5.06
CA CYS A 26 4.56 -8.37 -4.15
C CYS A 26 3.92 -8.35 -2.76
N ARG A 27 4.18 -9.42 -1.98
CA ARG A 27 3.68 -9.55 -0.61
C ARG A 27 4.06 -8.34 0.27
N ASP A 28 5.30 -7.87 0.17
CA ASP A 28 5.78 -6.72 0.96
C ASP A 28 5.06 -5.42 0.61
N THR A 29 4.73 -5.23 -0.67
CA THR A 29 3.92 -4.08 -1.14
C THR A 29 2.54 -4.09 -0.50
N LEU A 30 1.87 -5.25 -0.49
CA LEU A 30 0.56 -5.37 0.17
C LEU A 30 0.65 -5.15 1.69
N ILE A 31 1.71 -5.64 2.34
CA ILE A 31 1.95 -5.36 3.77
C ILE A 31 2.16 -3.86 3.99
N SER A 32 2.90 -3.18 3.11
CA SER A 32 3.09 -1.73 3.15
C SER A 32 1.76 -1.00 3.01
N HIS A 33 0.90 -1.41 2.08
CA HIS A 33 -0.44 -0.84 1.91
C HIS A 33 -1.29 -1.01 3.18
N ILE A 34 -1.21 -2.16 3.85
CA ILE A 34 -1.92 -2.37 5.11
C ILE A 34 -1.36 -1.47 6.22
N LYS A 35 -0.03 -1.39 6.35
CA LYS A 35 0.62 -0.52 7.35
C LYS A 35 0.30 0.96 7.15
N ARG A 36 0.13 1.39 5.90
CA ARG A 36 -0.25 2.75 5.51
C ARG A 36 -1.74 3.03 5.63
N GLY A 37 -2.56 2.02 5.97
CA GLY A 37 -4.02 2.14 6.04
C GLY A 37 -4.70 2.19 4.66
N TRP A 38 -4.00 1.89 3.58
CA TRP A 38 -4.57 1.85 2.23
C TRP A 38 -5.34 0.56 1.98
N LEU A 39 -4.92 -0.56 2.58
CA LEU A 39 -5.58 -1.85 2.45
C LEU A 39 -6.10 -2.31 3.81
N SER A 40 -7.37 -2.67 3.86
CA SER A 40 -8.00 -3.32 5.01
C SER A 40 -7.37 -4.68 5.29
N GLY A 41 -6.44 -4.72 6.23
CA GLY A 41 -5.76 -5.96 6.59
C GLY A 41 -5.41 -6.02 8.06
N LYS A 42 -5.32 -7.25 8.57
CA LYS A 42 -5.04 -7.54 9.98
C LYS A 42 -3.90 -8.53 10.08
N LYS A 43 -2.97 -8.26 10.99
CA LYS A 43 -1.94 -9.22 11.39
C LYS A 43 -2.54 -10.17 12.42
N ILE A 44 -2.50 -11.47 12.13
CA ILE A 44 -2.95 -12.53 13.04
C ILE A 44 -1.76 -13.47 13.23
N GLY A 45 -1.18 -13.44 14.43
CA GLY A 45 0.09 -14.13 14.70
C GLY A 45 1.24 -13.58 13.84
N THR A 46 1.91 -14.47 13.11
CA THR A 46 3.02 -14.14 12.20
C THR A 46 2.57 -13.80 10.77
N GLN A 47 1.30 -13.99 10.42
CA GLN A 47 0.80 -13.80 9.06
C GLN A 47 -0.11 -12.56 8.95
N TRP A 48 -0.09 -11.95 7.76
CA TRP A 48 -0.96 -10.84 7.41
C TRP A 48 -2.10 -11.37 6.54
N TYR A 49 -3.31 -10.90 6.83
CA TYR A 49 -4.54 -11.24 6.12
C TYR A 49 -5.22 -9.97 5.64
N VAL A 50 -5.90 -10.06 4.50
CA VAL A 50 -6.76 -9.00 3.97
C VAL A 50 -8.19 -9.32 4.38
N GLU A 51 -8.90 -8.32 4.86
CA GLU A 51 -10.32 -8.40 5.16
C GLU A 51 -11.10 -8.10 3.88
N CYS A 52 -11.79 -9.11 3.38
CA CYS A 52 -12.58 -9.06 2.16
C CYS A 52 -14.06 -9.24 2.47
N THR A 53 -14.90 -8.70 1.59
CA THR A 53 -16.32 -9.05 1.53
C THR A 53 -16.50 -10.50 1.09
N SER A 54 -17.70 -11.06 1.27
CA SER A 54 -18.06 -12.42 0.83
C SER A 54 -17.86 -12.66 -0.67
N TRP A 55 -17.83 -11.59 -1.49
CA TRP A 55 -17.56 -11.63 -2.93
C TRP A 55 -16.06 -11.58 -3.29
N GLY A 56 -15.18 -11.52 -2.29
CA GLY A 56 -13.72 -11.52 -2.50
C GLY A 56 -13.11 -10.16 -2.81
N ALA A 57 -13.91 -9.09 -2.89
CA ALA A 57 -13.41 -7.73 -2.98
C ALA A 57 -12.87 -7.25 -1.61
N PRO A 58 -11.74 -6.51 -1.56
CA PRO A 58 -11.24 -5.94 -0.33
C PRO A 58 -12.28 -4.98 0.28
N LEU A 59 -12.44 -4.98 1.60
CA LEU A 59 -13.37 -4.08 2.29
C LEU A 59 -13.04 -2.61 2.06
N PHE A 60 -11.74 -2.33 1.98
CA PHE A 60 -11.19 -1.02 1.71
C PHE A 60 -9.86 -1.18 0.96
N TYR A 61 -9.76 -0.50 -0.19
CA TYR A 61 -8.54 -0.30 -0.94
C TYR A 61 -8.48 1.14 -1.41
N SER A 62 -7.87 2.02 -0.62
CA SER A 62 -7.69 3.42 -1.00
C SER A 62 -6.66 3.55 -2.11
N THR A 63 -7.06 4.13 -3.22
CA THR A 63 -6.16 4.64 -4.27
C THR A 63 -5.62 6.03 -3.96
N GLU A 64 -6.17 6.69 -2.93
CA GLU A 64 -5.71 8.01 -2.51
C GLU A 64 -4.42 7.85 -1.72
N VAL A 65 -3.30 8.02 -2.42
CA VAL A 65 -1.99 8.23 -1.82
C VAL A 65 -2.02 9.64 -1.23
N PRO A 66 -2.03 9.83 0.11
CA PRO A 66 -1.78 11.16 0.65
C PRO A 66 -0.39 11.56 0.15
N LYS A 67 -0.35 12.61 -0.67
CA LYS A 67 0.88 13.15 -1.24
C LYS A 67 1.74 13.55 -0.04
N LEU A 68 2.76 12.75 0.26
CA LEU A 68 3.66 13.06 1.34
C LEU A 68 4.36 14.34 0.93
N GLU A 69 4.08 15.45 1.60
CA GLU A 69 4.82 16.68 1.40
C GLU A 69 6.25 16.40 1.85
N LEU A 70 7.11 16.10 0.88
CA LEU A 70 8.54 16.01 1.13
C LEU A 70 8.96 17.38 1.66
N PRO A 71 9.62 17.46 2.83
CA PRO A 71 10.24 18.70 3.21
C PRO A 71 11.19 19.12 2.09
N SER A 72 11.24 20.42 1.83
CA SER A 72 12.01 21.09 0.78
C SER A 72 13.36 20.42 0.53
N PRO A 73 13.89 20.44 -0.71
CA PRO A 73 15.09 19.70 -1.09
C PRO A 73 16.19 19.86 -0.02
N PRO A 74 16.72 18.75 0.51
CA PRO A 74 17.73 18.83 1.56
C PRO A 74 18.94 19.60 1.04
N LYS A 75 19.49 20.49 1.87
CA LYS A 75 20.72 21.20 1.53
C LYS A 75 21.81 20.16 1.29
N THR A 76 22.32 20.15 0.07
CA THR A 76 23.34 19.20 -0.39
C THR A 76 24.73 19.56 0.12
N GLY A 77 24.92 20.75 0.69
CA GLY A 77 26.21 21.23 1.19
C GLY A 77 27.16 21.67 0.06
N ASN A 78 26.72 21.54 -1.19
CA ASN A 78 27.40 22.04 -2.36
C ASN A 78 26.70 23.31 -2.84
N ARG A 79 27.41 24.43 -2.78
CA ARG A 79 26.88 25.77 -3.11
C ARG A 79 26.30 25.88 -4.52
N ILE A 80 26.78 25.08 -5.46
CA ILE A 80 26.29 25.08 -6.85
C ILE A 80 24.97 24.28 -6.95
N ALA A 81 24.93 23.08 -6.35
CA ALA A 81 23.73 22.26 -6.35
C ALA A 81 22.59 22.92 -5.55
N ASP A 82 22.91 23.54 -4.42
CA ASP A 82 21.94 24.29 -3.61
C ASP A 82 21.42 25.55 -4.34
N ARG A 83 22.21 26.15 -5.24
CA ARG A 83 21.75 27.28 -6.07
C ARG A 83 20.80 26.81 -7.17
N ILE A 84 21.12 25.71 -7.85
CA ILE A 84 20.25 25.12 -8.88
C ILE A 84 18.92 24.65 -8.27
N LEU A 85 18.98 24.03 -7.08
CA LEU A 85 17.80 23.61 -6.33
C LEU A 85 16.93 24.79 -5.82
N ALA A 86 17.49 26.00 -5.74
CA ALA A 86 16.76 27.20 -5.34
C ALA A 86 16.16 28.01 -6.52
N GLU A 87 16.59 27.71 -7.76
CA GLU A 87 16.06 28.33 -8.99
C GLU A 87 14.87 27.55 -9.59
N ILE A 88 14.56 26.36 -9.08
CA ILE A 88 13.41 25.52 -9.49
C ILE A 88 12.23 25.78 -8.54
#